data_AF-Q40757-F1
#
_entry.id   AF-Q40757-F1
#
_cell.length_a   1.000
_cell.length_b   1.000
_cell.length_c   1.000
_cell.angle_alpha   90.00
_cell.angle_beta   90.00
_cell.angle_gamma   90.00
#
_symmetry.space_group_name_H-M   'P 1'
#
loop_
_entity.id
_entity.type
_entity.pdbx_description
1 polymer ?
#
loop_
_entity_poly.entity_id
_entity_poly.type
_entity_poly.pdbx_seq_one_letter_code
_entity_poly.pdbx_strand_id
1 'polypeptide(L)'
;IINRIDAGLVIDFEPVMPSDVPVSAAGALQSYKLAAKAISRLQSLPGGDIRLLCDTVVQEVRELTGYDRVMAYRFHEDEHGEVVAEMRRPDLEPYLGLHYPATDIPQASRFLFMKNRVRMICDCCAPPVNVIQDKRLSQPLILCGSTLRAPHGCHA
;
A
#
# COMPACT_ATOMS: atom_id res chain seq x y z
N ILE A 1 -12.03 -7.81 7.16
CA ILE A 1 -11.97 -7.93 5.68
C ILE A 1 -12.04 -9.41 5.32
N ILE A 2 -12.77 -9.82 4.27
CA ILE A 2 -13.01 -11.25 3.96
C ILE A 2 -12.47 -11.58 2.58
N ASN A 3 -11.69 -12.65 2.48
CA ASN A 3 -11.12 -13.18 1.24
C ASN A 3 -11.45 -14.66 1.09
N ARG A 4 -11.81 -15.09 -0.13
CA ARG A 4 -12.00 -16.51 -0.45
C ARG A 4 -10.67 -17.11 -0.91
N ILE A 5 -10.36 -18.29 -0.37
CA ILE A 5 -9.20 -19.11 -0.74
C ILE A 5 -9.66 -20.54 -1.04
N ASP A 6 -8.77 -21.37 -1.57
CA ASP A 6 -9.10 -22.76 -1.93
C ASP A 6 -9.61 -23.58 -0.74
N ALA A 7 -9.05 -23.35 0.45
CA ALA A 7 -9.43 -24.04 1.68
C ALA A 7 -10.67 -23.45 2.38
N GLY A 8 -11.25 -22.35 1.90
CA GLY A 8 -12.41 -21.70 2.52
C GLY A 8 -12.35 -20.17 2.51
N LEU A 9 -12.59 -19.56 3.68
CA LEU A 9 -12.58 -18.10 3.87
C LEU A 9 -11.50 -17.70 4.87
N VAL A 10 -10.74 -16.66 4.52
CA VAL A 10 -9.87 -15.93 5.45
C VAL A 10 -10.60 -14.66 5.87
N ILE A 11 -10.68 -14.44 7.18
CA ILE A 11 -11.32 -13.25 7.77
C ILE A 11 -10.28 -12.50 8.58
N ASP A 12 -9.89 -11.33 8.10
CA ASP A 12 -8.97 -10.42 8.78
C ASP A 12 -9.76 -9.52 9.74
N PHE A 13 -9.34 -9.46 11.00
CA PHE A 13 -9.91 -8.59 12.02
C PHE A 13 -8.92 -7.50 12.38
N GLU A 14 -9.28 -6.26 12.08
CA GLU A 14 -8.51 -5.07 12.44
C GLU A 14 -9.25 -4.33 13.56
N PRO A 15 -8.60 -4.04 14.69
CA PRO A 15 -9.22 -3.30 15.78
C PRO A 15 -9.51 -1.87 15.31
N VAL A 16 -10.66 -1.33 15.71
CA VAL A 16 -10.99 0.06 15.46
C VAL A 16 -10.70 0.86 16.73
N MET A 17 -9.89 1.91 16.63
CA MET A 17 -9.50 2.67 17.80
C MET A 17 -10.69 3.51 18.32
N PRO A 18 -10.89 3.60 19.65
CA PRO A 18 -11.95 4.42 20.23
C PRO A 18 -11.83 5.92 19.92
N SER A 19 -10.63 6.41 19.59
CA SER A 19 -10.39 7.79 19.11
C SER A 19 -10.86 8.03 17.68
N ASP A 20 -10.98 6.96 16.88
CA ASP A 20 -11.54 7.01 15.51
C ASP A 20 -13.07 6.96 15.56
N VAL A 21 -13.65 7.02 16.76
CA VAL A 21 -15.08 7.12 17.00
C VAL A 21 -15.49 8.56 16.73
N PRO A 22 -16.23 8.78 15.63
CA PRO A 22 -17.33 7.92 15.31
C PRO A 22 -17.00 6.97 14.17
N VAL A 23 -16.98 5.67 14.49
CA VAL A 23 -17.31 4.56 13.59
C VAL A 23 -18.80 4.65 13.23
N SER A 24 -19.17 5.80 12.71
CA SER A 24 -20.42 6.08 12.03
C SER A 24 -20.09 6.15 10.54
N ALA A 25 -21.13 6.16 9.71
CA ALA A 25 -21.02 6.49 8.31
C ALA A 25 -20.12 7.73 8.04
N ALA A 26 -19.95 8.67 8.99
CA ALA A 26 -19.17 9.89 8.82
C ALA A 26 -17.68 9.67 8.53
N GLY A 27 -16.96 8.76 9.21
CA GLY A 27 -15.52 8.55 8.97
C GLY A 27 -15.23 7.88 7.62
N ALA A 28 -16.01 6.84 7.29
CA ALA A 28 -15.98 6.21 5.98
C ALA A 28 -16.39 7.18 4.86
N LEU A 29 -17.44 8.00 5.11
CA LEU A 29 -17.88 9.04 4.19
C LEU A 29 -16.82 10.13 4.00
N GLN A 30 -16.07 10.48 5.04
CA GLN A 30 -14.99 11.46 4.95
C GLN A 30 -13.85 10.95 4.07
N SER A 31 -13.42 9.70 4.27
CA SER A 31 -12.39 9.07 3.42
C SER A 31 -12.85 9.00 1.96
N TYR A 32 -14.11 8.64 1.72
CA TYR A 32 -14.70 8.64 0.37
C TYR A 32 -14.75 10.04 -0.25
N LYS A 33 -15.15 11.06 0.52
CA LYS A 33 -15.16 12.47 0.07
C LYS A 33 -13.76 12.97 -0.28
N LEU A 34 -12.76 12.64 0.53
CA LEU A 34 -11.36 12.99 0.26
C LEU A 34 -10.86 12.31 -1.02
N ALA A 35 -11.12 11.00 -1.19
CA ALA A 35 -10.78 10.29 -2.41
C ALA A 35 -11.49 10.87 -3.64
N ALA A 36 -12.79 11.18 -3.54
CA ALA A 36 -13.54 11.80 -4.63
C ALA A 36 -13.00 13.19 -4.99
N LYS A 37 -12.64 14.01 -3.99
CA LYS A 37 -11.98 15.31 -4.18
C LYS A 37 -10.64 15.15 -4.89
N ALA A 38 -9.81 14.21 -4.45
CA ALA A 38 -8.52 13.90 -5.06
C ALA A 38 -8.70 13.50 -6.54
N ILE A 39 -9.62 12.59 -6.82
CA ILE A 39 -9.94 12.17 -8.19
C ILE A 39 -10.41 13.35 -9.05
N SER A 40 -11.29 14.21 -8.52
CA SER A 40 -11.77 15.39 -9.24
C SER A 40 -10.63 16.37 -9.54
N ARG A 41 -9.67 16.56 -8.62
CA ARG A 41 -8.47 17.37 -8.87
C ARG A 41 -7.60 16.75 -9.96
N LEU A 42 -7.39 15.43 -9.95
CA LEU A 42 -6.62 14.75 -11.00
C LEU A 42 -7.29 14.87 -12.37
N GLN A 43 -8.62 14.81 -12.43
CA GLN A 43 -9.39 14.97 -13.67
C GLN A 43 -9.36 16.39 -14.25
N SER A 44 -9.10 17.42 -13.44
CA SER A 44 -9.01 18.80 -13.89
C SER A 44 -7.59 19.21 -14.33
N LEU A 45 -6.60 18.34 -14.18
CA LEU A 45 -5.24 18.61 -14.64
C LEU A 45 -5.18 18.67 -16.18
N PRO A 46 -4.31 19.52 -16.76
CA PRO A 46 -4.05 19.48 -18.18
C PRO A 46 -3.44 18.13 -18.57
N GLY A 47 -3.89 17.57 -19.69
CA GLY A 47 -3.31 16.34 -20.25
C GLY A 47 -1.90 16.56 -20.81
N GLY A 48 -1.14 15.48 -20.94
CA GLY A 48 0.19 15.49 -21.57
C GLY A 48 1.37 15.71 -20.62
N ASP A 49 1.12 15.91 -19.32
CA ASP A 49 2.18 16.07 -18.31
C ASP A 49 2.08 14.98 -17.22
N ILE A 50 2.87 13.92 -17.40
CA ILE A 50 2.95 12.81 -16.45
C ILE A 50 3.60 13.21 -15.12
N ARG A 51 4.52 14.19 -15.13
CA ARG A 51 5.20 14.63 -13.90
C ARG A 51 4.21 15.36 -13.02
N LEU A 52 3.46 16.31 -13.59
CA LEU A 52 2.39 17.02 -12.88
C LEU A 52 1.35 16.05 -12.30
N LEU A 53 0.99 14.99 -13.04
CA LEU A 53 0.10 13.96 -12.54
C LEU A 53 0.69 13.24 -11.32
N CYS A 54 1.92 12.75 -11.42
CA CYS A 54 2.60 12.05 -10.32
C CYS A 54 2.76 12.95 -9.09
N ASP A 55 3.20 14.20 -9.26
CA ASP A 55 3.36 15.19 -8.19
C ASP A 55 2.02 15.45 -7.47
N THR A 56 0.94 15.60 -8.23
CA THR A 56 -0.40 15.79 -7.66
C THR A 56 -0.87 14.55 -6.89
N VAL A 57 -0.63 13.34 -7.43
CA VAL A 57 -1.00 12.09 -6.76
C VAL A 57 -0.28 11.93 -5.43
N VAL A 58 1.04 12.12 -5.38
CA VAL A 58 1.79 11.96 -4.11
C VAL A 58 1.36 12.96 -3.05
N GLN A 59 0.99 14.18 -3.46
CA GLN A 59 0.43 15.18 -2.56
C GLN A 59 -0.92 14.73 -1.98
N GLU A 60 -1.88 14.35 -2.83
CA GLU A 60 -3.22 13.93 -2.38
C GLU A 60 -3.16 12.68 -1.50
N VAL A 61 -2.33 11.70 -1.85
CA VAL A 61 -2.16 10.48 -1.04
C VAL A 61 -1.53 10.81 0.31
N ARG A 62 -0.57 11.74 0.38
CA ARG A 62 0.00 12.17 1.67
C ARG A 62 -1.04 12.88 2.53
N GLU A 63 -1.82 13.79 1.96
CA GLU A 63 -2.90 14.50 2.68
C GLU A 63 -3.95 13.51 3.20
N LEU A 64 -4.28 12.46 2.44
CA LEU A 64 -5.26 11.46 2.82
C LEU A 64 -4.76 10.50 3.90
N THR A 65 -3.48 10.09 3.83
CA THR A 65 -2.95 8.99 4.66
C THR A 65 -2.10 9.45 5.84
N GLY A 66 -1.56 10.67 5.79
CA GLY A 66 -0.71 11.21 6.85
C GLY A 66 0.69 10.60 6.93
N TYR A 67 1.12 9.77 5.98
CA TYR A 67 2.49 9.26 5.96
C TYR A 67 3.52 10.39 5.88
N ASP A 68 4.65 10.22 6.58
CA ASP A 68 5.73 11.20 6.54
C ASP A 68 6.36 11.35 5.14
N ARG A 69 6.30 10.29 4.32
CA ARG A 69 6.77 10.27 2.92
C ARG A 69 5.81 9.47 2.04
N VAL A 70 5.49 10.02 0.88
CA VAL A 70 4.77 9.37 -0.22
C VAL A 70 5.53 9.62 -1.51
N MET A 71 5.67 8.59 -2.34
CA MET A 71 6.47 8.65 -3.56
C MET A 71 5.83 7.86 -4.69
N ALA A 72 6.05 8.32 -5.92
CA ALA A 72 5.73 7.58 -7.14
C ALA A 72 7.00 6.86 -7.60
N TYR A 73 6.97 5.53 -7.59
CA TYR A 73 8.08 4.68 -8.02
C TYR A 73 7.78 4.09 -9.39
N ARG A 74 8.61 4.41 -10.39
CA ARG A 74 8.46 3.95 -11.77
C ARG A 74 9.41 2.80 -12.05
N PHE A 75 8.90 1.71 -12.60
CA PHE A 75 9.72 0.65 -13.19
C PHE A 75 10.18 1.03 -14.61
N HIS A 76 11.45 0.77 -14.91
CA HIS A 76 12.06 0.92 -16.23
C HIS A 76 12.08 -0.41 -17.00
N GLU A 77 12.52 -0.39 -18.26
CA GLU A 77 12.48 -1.53 -19.18
C GLU A 77 13.33 -2.73 -18.71
N ASP A 78 14.47 -2.46 -18.09
CA ASP A 78 15.38 -3.43 -17.45
C ASP A 78 14.97 -3.78 -16.02
N GLU A 79 13.72 -3.51 -15.65
CA GLU A 79 13.09 -3.85 -14.38
C GLU A 79 13.62 -3.11 -13.14
N HIS A 80 14.65 -2.26 -13.23
CA HIS A 80 15.03 -1.38 -12.12
C HIS A 80 13.94 -0.31 -11.91
N GLY A 81 14.00 0.46 -10.83
CA GLY A 81 13.06 1.57 -10.68
C GLY A 81 13.63 2.85 -10.11
N GLU A 82 12.83 3.90 -10.24
CA GLU A 82 13.21 5.28 -9.97
C GLU A 82 12.08 5.99 -9.22
N VAL A 83 12.44 6.82 -8.25
CA VAL A 83 11.49 7.74 -7.61
C VAL A 83 11.29 8.96 -8.51
N VAL A 84 10.13 9.05 -9.17
CA VAL A 84 9.83 10.10 -10.17
C VAL A 84 9.04 11.29 -9.61
N ALA A 85 8.39 11.12 -8.46
CA ALA A 85 7.73 12.17 -7.71
C ALA A 85 7.76 11.83 -6.21
N GLU A 86 7.82 12.84 -5.35
CA GLU A 86 7.94 12.67 -3.92
C GLU A 86 7.29 13.82 -3.15
N MET A 87 6.54 13.49 -2.10
CA MET A 87 6.11 14.42 -1.08
C MET A 87 6.52 13.89 0.28
N ARG A 88 7.29 14.66 1.04
CA ARG A 88 7.87 14.23 2.31
C ARG A 88 7.84 15.32 3.37
N ARG A 89 8.06 14.93 4.62
CA ARG A 89 8.37 15.87 5.70
C ARG A 89 9.71 16.58 5.40
N PRO A 90 9.83 17.91 5.65
CA PRO A 90 11.01 18.69 5.21
C PRO A 90 12.36 18.25 5.79
N ASP A 91 12.37 17.66 6.99
CA ASP A 91 13.55 17.19 7.73
C ASP A 91 14.10 15.85 7.26
N LEU A 92 13.38 15.11 6.39
CA LEU A 92 13.85 13.82 5.88
C LEU A 92 14.78 14.01 4.66
N GLU A 93 15.71 13.10 4.42
CA GLU A 93 16.50 13.14 3.17
C GLU A 93 15.62 12.85 1.94
N PRO A 94 15.76 13.57 0.81
CA PRO A 94 14.97 13.32 -0.40
C PRO A 94 15.41 12.02 -1.08
N TYR A 95 14.44 11.25 -1.61
CA TYR A 95 14.72 10.09 -2.47
C TYR A 95 14.43 10.37 -3.95
N LEU A 96 13.83 11.52 -4.26
CA LEU A 96 13.52 11.94 -5.63
C LEU A 96 14.74 11.80 -6.56
N GLY A 97 14.56 11.09 -7.67
CA GLY A 97 15.59 10.84 -8.68
C GLY A 97 16.56 9.69 -8.36
N LEU A 98 16.45 9.03 -7.20
CA LEU A 98 17.25 7.84 -6.91
C LEU A 98 16.74 6.62 -7.68
N HIS A 99 17.70 5.81 -8.14
CA HIS A 99 17.46 4.55 -8.83
C HIS A 99 17.81 3.37 -7.94
N TYR A 100 17.02 2.30 -8.02
CA TYR A 100 17.13 1.10 -7.22
C TYR A 100 17.12 -0.13 -8.10
N PRO A 101 17.93 -1.16 -7.79
CA PRO A 101 18.08 -2.34 -8.62
C PRO A 101 16.77 -3.15 -8.69
N ALA A 102 16.58 -3.89 -9.77
CA ALA A 102 15.39 -4.73 -9.98
C ALA A 102 15.17 -5.74 -8.85
N THR A 103 16.25 -6.17 -8.18
CA THR A 103 16.24 -7.15 -7.09
C THR A 103 15.56 -6.67 -5.82
N ASP A 104 15.43 -5.36 -5.60
CA ASP A 104 14.80 -4.80 -4.40
C ASP A 104 13.30 -5.11 -4.35
N ILE A 105 12.66 -5.24 -5.52
CA ILE A 105 11.26 -5.67 -5.65
C ILE A 105 11.21 -6.90 -6.56
N PRO A 106 11.28 -8.13 -5.99
CA PRO A 106 11.27 -9.36 -6.76
C PRO A 106 10.02 -9.50 -7.64
N GLN A 107 10.15 -10.21 -8.78
CA GLN A 107 9.06 -10.43 -9.74
C GLN A 107 7.79 -11.01 -9.08
N ALA A 108 7.94 -11.90 -8.09
CA ALA A 108 6.81 -12.46 -7.33
C ALA A 108 6.00 -11.38 -6.60
N SER A 109 6.67 -10.38 -6.01
CA SER A 109 6.01 -9.25 -5.34
C SER A 109 5.29 -8.36 -6.35
N ARG A 110 5.91 -8.08 -7.51
CA ARG A 110 5.27 -7.29 -8.58
C ARG A 110 4.01 -7.97 -9.11
N PHE A 111 4.08 -9.27 -9.37
CA PHE A 111 2.93 -10.06 -9.79
C PHE A 111 1.81 -10.04 -8.74
N LEU A 112 2.17 -10.12 -7.45
CA LEU A 112 1.20 -10.07 -6.37
C LEU A 112 0.46 -8.72 -6.33
N PHE A 113 1.14 -7.60 -6.61
CA PHE A 113 0.52 -6.27 -6.67
C PHE A 113 -0.48 -6.11 -7.83
N MET A 114 -0.37 -6.91 -8.90
CA MET A 114 -1.38 -6.93 -9.96
C MET A 114 -2.73 -7.48 -9.47
N LYS A 115 -2.70 -8.38 -8.48
CA LYS A 115 -3.91 -8.94 -7.83
C LYS A 115 -4.32 -8.13 -6.59
N ASN A 116 -3.37 -7.78 -5.75
CA ASN A 116 -3.58 -7.07 -4.48
C ASN A 116 -2.96 -5.68 -4.56
N ARG A 117 -3.76 -4.70 -4.97
CA ARG A 117 -3.28 -3.35 -5.31
C ARG A 117 -2.84 -2.48 -4.13
N VAL A 118 -3.19 -2.89 -2.91
CA VAL A 118 -2.88 -2.15 -1.68
C VAL A 118 -2.28 -3.14 -0.67
N ARG A 119 -1.20 -2.72 -0.01
CA ARG A 119 -0.55 -3.47 1.05
C ARG A 119 -0.05 -2.51 2.12
N MET A 120 -0.36 -2.79 3.37
CA MET A 120 0.10 -2.02 4.53
C MET A 120 1.02 -2.89 5.38
N ILE A 121 2.10 -2.31 5.89
CA ILE A 121 2.92 -2.87 6.96
C ILE A 121 2.94 -1.79 8.05
N CYS A 122 2.37 -2.08 9.21
CA CYS A 122 2.29 -1.09 10.29
C CYS A 122 3.64 -0.88 10.98
N ASP A 123 4.39 -1.95 11.18
CA ASP A 123 5.69 -1.96 11.83
C ASP A 123 6.52 -3.11 11.26
N CYS A 124 7.70 -2.81 10.70
CA CYS A 124 8.60 -3.82 10.14
C CYS A 124 9.41 -4.54 11.22
N CYS A 125 9.56 -3.94 12.40
CA CYS A 125 10.25 -4.50 13.55
C CYS A 125 9.35 -5.39 14.41
N ALA A 126 8.04 -5.36 14.19
CA ALA A 126 7.08 -6.17 14.95
C ALA A 126 7.30 -7.67 14.68
N PRO A 127 7.37 -8.52 15.71
CA PRO A 127 7.56 -9.95 15.53
C PRO A 127 6.33 -10.57 14.83
N PRO A 128 6.53 -11.40 13.79
CA PRO A 128 5.42 -12.03 13.09
C PRO A 128 4.71 -13.05 13.99
N VAL A 129 3.38 -13.15 13.84
CA VAL A 129 2.54 -14.10 14.59
C VAL A 129 2.24 -15.33 13.74
N ASN A 130 2.50 -16.51 14.29
CA ASN A 130 2.24 -17.77 13.60
C ASN A 130 0.74 -18.06 13.51
N VAL A 131 0.28 -18.43 12.31
CA VAL A 131 -1.08 -18.94 12.11
C VAL A 131 -1.14 -20.40 12.50
N ILE A 132 -2.05 -20.73 13.41
CA ILE A 132 -2.35 -22.12 13.78
C ILE A 132 -3.34 -22.68 12.77
N GLN A 133 -2.94 -23.75 12.07
CA GLN A 133 -3.75 -24.39 11.05
C GLN A 133 -4.06 -25.85 11.37
N ASP A 134 -5.17 -26.37 10.85
CA ASP A 134 -5.54 -27.77 10.99
C ASP A 134 -4.51 -28.68 10.31
N LYS A 135 -4.09 -29.75 11.00
CA LYS A 135 -3.10 -30.72 10.51
C LYS A 135 -3.56 -31.49 9.26
N ARG A 136 -4.86 -31.47 8.96
CA ARG A 136 -5.44 -32.09 7.76
C ARG A 136 -5.13 -31.30 6.48
N LEU A 137 -4.73 -30.03 6.59
CA LEU A 137 -4.32 -29.24 5.43
C LEU A 137 -2.95 -29.70 4.95
N SER A 138 -2.87 -30.10 3.68
CA SER A 138 -1.64 -30.61 3.05
C SER A 138 -0.59 -29.54 2.79
N GLN A 139 -0.98 -28.27 2.80
CA GLN A 139 -0.12 -27.12 2.54
C GLN A 139 -0.47 -25.96 3.48
N PRO A 140 0.46 -25.03 3.74
CA PRO A 140 0.17 -23.79 4.46
C PRO A 140 -0.96 -22.99 3.81
N LEU A 141 -1.72 -22.27 4.62
CA LEU A 141 -2.76 -21.37 4.13
C LEU A 141 -2.17 -20.29 3.20
N ILE A 142 -2.85 -20.01 2.10
CA ILE A 142 -2.46 -18.96 1.15
C ILE A 142 -2.98 -17.61 1.67
N LEU A 143 -2.07 -16.79 2.22
CA LEU A 143 -2.40 -15.49 2.80
C LEU A 143 -2.16 -14.31 1.84
N CYS A 144 -1.95 -14.58 0.55
CA CYS A 144 -1.63 -13.57 -0.47
C CYS A 144 -2.57 -12.36 -0.47
N GLY A 145 -3.87 -12.57 -0.23
CA GLY A 145 -4.90 -11.53 -0.16
C GLY A 145 -5.26 -11.03 1.24
N SER A 146 -4.66 -11.59 2.31
CA SER A 146 -4.89 -11.09 3.67
C SER A 146 -4.24 -9.72 3.85
N THR A 147 -4.97 -8.78 4.46
CA THR A 147 -4.43 -7.44 4.77
C THR A 147 -3.39 -7.47 5.89
N LEU A 148 -3.43 -8.51 6.73
CA LEU A 148 -2.55 -8.71 7.88
C LEU A 148 -1.32 -9.58 7.57
N ARG A 149 -1.08 -9.89 6.29
CA ARG A 149 0.07 -10.72 5.89
C ARG A 149 1.40 -10.05 6.23
N ALA A 150 2.16 -10.69 7.12
CA ALA A 150 3.49 -10.25 7.52
C ALA A 150 4.44 -10.06 6.32
N PRO A 151 5.39 -9.10 6.38
CA PRO A 151 6.47 -9.00 5.41
C PRO A 151 7.39 -10.23 5.44
N HIS A 152 7.97 -10.54 4.29
CA HIS A 152 9.08 -11.47 4.24
C HIS A 152 10.30 -10.85 4.93
N GLY A 153 11.08 -11.65 5.67
CA GLY A 153 12.16 -11.14 6.53
C GLY A 153 13.29 -10.39 5.82
N CYS A 154 13.46 -10.54 4.50
CA CYS A 154 14.42 -9.74 3.73
C CYS A 154 13.97 -8.30 3.46
N HIS A 155 12.67 -8.02 3.62
CA HIS A 155 12.06 -6.71 3.41
C HIS A 155 11.63 -6.04 4.72
N ALA A 156 11.61 -6.81 5.81
CA ALA A 156 11.37 -6.31 7.16
C ALA A 156 12.65 -5.68 7.70
#